data_AF-A0A101XLN5-F1
#
_entry.id   AF-A0A101XLN5-F1
#
_cell.length_a   1.000
_cell.length_b   1.000
_cell.length_c   1.000
_cell.angle_alpha   90.00
_cell.angle_beta   90.00
_cell.angle_gamma   90.00
#
_symmetry.space_group_name_H-M   'P 1'
#
loop_
_entity.id
_entity.type
_entity.pdbx_description
1 polymer ?
#
loop_
_entity_poly.entity_id
_entity_poly.type
_entity_poly.pdbx_seq_one_letter_code
_entity_poly.pdbx_strand_id
1 'polypeptide(L)'
;MSEQKTPSDLERGMKMLEYLEGGPWPSYVKELRKTKYPIEAYAEGLAKKYTPWLSGSFRVRYVFSGILARRSRDGKFVEIHFRTYAPAGRFYSTSYLRKVIEVAKKYGIELLELGGNTGALVMNMIAEKADEAVDAIRTIIGTDVGGSGDTFREFYACPGPALCEFALYDTLHAMDYVRSHPAIYRYLNTQMFPYKIKFKFSGCPMDCAMANSRADFALIGTWVGAPEVDQGLLRKMVEEGKINPKELVESCPSKAIAWDEERKELRIDGSKCLKAMNCI
;
A
#
# COMPACT_ATOMS: atom_id res chain seq x y z
N MET A 1 -34.71 23.79 38.31
CA MET A 1 -33.81 22.70 37.90
C MET A 1 -33.67 22.81 36.39
N SER A 2 -32.50 23.18 35.87
CA SER A 2 -32.29 23.25 34.42
C SER A 2 -32.31 21.84 33.85
N GLU A 3 -33.24 21.53 32.95
CA GLU A 3 -33.22 20.28 32.18
C GLU A 3 -31.89 20.21 31.41
N GLN A 4 -31.00 19.29 31.79
CA GLN A 4 -29.81 19.00 31.00
C GLN A 4 -30.25 18.30 29.72
N LYS A 5 -30.26 19.07 28.62
CA LYS A 5 -30.55 18.55 27.28
C LYS A 5 -29.54 17.45 26.94
N THR A 6 -30.02 16.27 26.56
CA THR A 6 -29.15 15.19 26.08
C THR A 6 -28.39 15.63 24.83
N PRO A 7 -27.05 15.48 24.78
CA PRO A 7 -26.28 15.87 23.61
C PRO A 7 -26.71 15.10 22.36
N SER A 8 -26.81 15.80 21.23
CA SER A 8 -27.05 15.23 19.91
C SER A 8 -25.91 14.29 19.49
N ASP A 9 -26.17 13.42 18.51
CA ASP A 9 -25.15 12.52 17.96
C ASP A 9 -23.94 13.27 17.41
N LEU A 10 -24.17 14.42 16.78
CA LEU A 10 -23.08 15.28 16.30
C LEU A 10 -22.22 15.79 17.46
N GLU A 11 -22.83 16.34 18.52
CA GLU A 11 -22.09 16.82 19.70
C GLU A 11 -21.29 15.70 20.38
N ARG A 12 -21.89 14.51 20.52
CA ARG A 12 -21.21 13.32 21.05
C ARG A 12 -20.03 12.91 20.16
N GLY A 13 -20.26 12.89 18.85
CA GLY A 13 -19.25 12.53 17.86
C GLY A 13 -18.07 13.48 17.83
N MET A 14 -18.34 14.79 17.86
CA MET A 14 -17.30 15.81 17.87
C MET A 14 -16.43 15.70 19.12
N LYS A 15 -17.02 15.45 20.29
CA LYS A 15 -16.27 15.17 21.53
C LYS A 15 -15.41 13.91 21.44
N MET A 16 -15.88 12.87 20.75
CA MET A 16 -15.07 11.68 20.48
C MET A 16 -13.88 12.01 19.57
N LEU A 17 -14.08 12.85 18.55
CA LEU A 17 -12.99 13.28 17.66
C LEU A 17 -11.94 14.10 18.40
N GLU A 18 -12.34 15.02 19.28
CA GLU A 18 -11.42 15.77 20.15
C GLU A 18 -10.54 14.84 21.00
N TYR A 19 -11.11 13.77 21.56
CA TYR A 19 -10.33 12.77 22.28
C TYR A 19 -9.27 12.10 21.38
N LEU A 20 -9.62 11.81 20.13
CA LEU A 20 -8.72 11.19 19.15
C LEU A 20 -7.63 12.13 18.60
N GLU A 21 -7.64 13.41 19.00
CA GLU A 21 -6.56 14.36 18.72
C GLU A 21 -5.41 14.29 19.73
N GLY A 22 -5.64 13.66 20.88
CA GLY A 22 -4.65 13.46 21.92
C GLY A 22 -3.66 12.34 21.62
N GLY A 23 -2.72 12.12 22.56
CA GLY A 23 -1.73 11.05 22.50
C GLY A 23 -0.52 11.33 21.59
N PRO A 24 0.45 10.40 21.58
CA PRO A 24 1.71 10.58 20.85
C PRO A 24 1.64 10.21 19.35
N TRP A 25 0.64 9.44 18.93
CA TRP A 25 0.50 9.02 17.53
C TRP A 25 -0.04 10.17 16.66
N PRO A 26 0.46 10.37 15.42
CA PRO A 26 -0.07 11.38 14.51
C PRO A 26 -1.59 11.20 14.31
N SER A 27 -2.36 12.18 14.77
CA SER A 27 -3.82 12.09 14.76
C SER A 27 -4.37 12.33 13.35
N TYR A 28 -5.06 11.32 12.82
CA TYR A 28 -5.80 11.47 11.56
C TYR A 28 -6.91 12.53 11.67
N VAL A 29 -7.48 12.76 12.87
CA VAL A 29 -8.49 13.81 13.08
C VAL A 29 -7.89 15.19 12.87
N LYS A 30 -6.68 15.43 13.42
CA LYS A 30 -5.94 16.69 13.17
C LYS A 30 -5.68 16.91 11.68
N GLU A 31 -5.35 15.85 10.94
CA GLU A 31 -5.16 15.94 9.50
C GLU A 31 -6.49 16.20 8.77
N LEU A 32 -7.58 15.49 9.09
CA LEU A 32 -8.89 15.72 8.49
C LEU A 32 -9.37 17.17 8.65
N ARG A 33 -9.15 17.79 9.82
CA ARG A 33 -9.52 19.20 10.07
C ARG A 33 -8.77 20.22 9.21
N LYS A 34 -7.61 19.87 8.67
CA LYS A 34 -6.85 20.73 7.74
C LYS A 34 -7.38 20.63 6.31
N THR A 35 -8.31 19.71 6.05
CA THR A 35 -8.86 19.43 4.72
C THR A 35 -10.31 19.91 4.62
N LYS A 36 -10.91 19.77 3.44
CA LYS A 36 -12.34 20.05 3.21
C LYS A 36 -13.20 18.80 3.45
N TYR A 37 -12.71 17.83 4.21
CA TYR A 37 -13.44 16.61 4.53
C TYR A 37 -14.68 16.94 5.39
N PRO A 38 -15.87 16.36 5.11
CA PRO A 38 -17.08 16.59 5.90
C PRO A 38 -17.00 15.84 7.23
N ILE A 39 -16.20 16.37 8.15
CA ILE A 39 -15.85 15.73 9.41
C ILE A 39 -17.06 15.55 10.34
N GLU A 40 -18.08 16.40 10.21
CA GLU A 40 -19.33 16.32 10.96
C GLU A 40 -20.13 15.06 10.59
N ALA A 41 -20.16 14.69 9.31
CA ALA A 41 -20.80 13.46 8.86
C ALA A 41 -20.09 12.24 9.46
N TYR A 42 -18.75 12.27 9.50
CA TYR A 42 -17.95 11.25 10.15
C TYR A 42 -18.19 11.18 11.66
N ALA A 43 -18.23 12.33 12.34
CA ALA A 43 -18.50 12.45 13.76
C ALA A 43 -19.86 11.85 14.14
N GLU A 44 -20.92 12.19 13.40
CA GLU A 44 -22.24 11.59 13.62
C GLU A 44 -22.22 10.08 13.45
N GLY A 45 -21.57 9.57 12.41
CA GLY A 45 -21.44 8.14 12.18
C GLY A 45 -20.69 7.43 13.30
N LEU A 46 -19.64 8.06 13.83
CA LEU A 46 -18.87 7.54 14.97
C LEU A 46 -19.75 7.44 16.23
N ALA A 47 -20.52 8.49 16.55
CA ALA A 47 -21.44 8.48 17.70
C ALA A 47 -22.56 7.43 17.56
N LYS A 48 -23.08 7.26 16.34
CA LYS A 48 -24.08 6.24 15.99
C LYS A 48 -23.50 4.83 15.90
N LYS A 49 -22.17 4.68 15.91
CA LYS A 49 -21.43 3.41 15.64
C LYS A 49 -21.86 2.76 14.32
N TYR A 50 -22.12 3.59 13.31
CA TYR A 50 -22.61 3.16 12.02
C TYR A 50 -22.08 4.06 10.92
N THR A 51 -21.74 3.49 9.76
CA THR A 51 -21.14 4.29 8.69
C THR A 51 -22.11 5.39 8.23
N PRO A 52 -21.65 6.65 8.11
CA PRO A 52 -22.49 7.73 7.57
C PRO A 52 -22.58 7.64 6.04
N TRP A 53 -21.84 6.72 5.42
CA TRP A 53 -21.70 6.61 3.97
C TRP A 53 -22.51 5.43 3.40
N LEU A 54 -23.07 5.65 2.22
CA LEU A 54 -23.64 4.65 1.33
C LEU A 54 -22.76 4.50 0.09
N SER A 55 -22.88 3.35 -0.58
CA SER A 55 -22.32 3.17 -1.92
C SER A 55 -22.90 4.22 -2.87
N GLY A 56 -22.03 4.81 -3.68
CA GLY A 56 -22.39 5.71 -4.77
C GLY A 56 -21.87 5.19 -6.10
N SER A 57 -22.42 5.76 -7.18
CA SER A 57 -21.89 5.61 -8.54
C SER A 57 -21.57 6.99 -9.09
N PHE A 58 -20.39 7.16 -9.66
CA PHE A 58 -19.98 8.41 -10.27
C PHE A 58 -19.24 8.11 -11.58
N ARG A 59 -19.44 8.96 -12.58
CA ARG A 59 -18.81 8.80 -13.89
C ARG A 59 -17.98 10.05 -14.17
N VAL A 60 -16.77 9.81 -14.63
CA VAL A 60 -15.90 10.82 -15.23
C VAL A 60 -15.82 10.50 -16.71
N ARG A 61 -15.82 11.52 -17.56
CA ARG A 61 -15.84 11.33 -19.01
C ARG A 61 -14.62 10.53 -19.47
N TYR A 62 -14.86 9.49 -20.27
CA TYR A 62 -13.83 8.60 -20.83
C TYR A 62 -12.96 7.87 -19.79
N VAL A 63 -13.41 7.80 -18.54
CA VAL A 63 -12.76 7.04 -17.47
C VAL A 63 -13.75 6.01 -16.95
N PHE A 64 -13.40 4.73 -17.10
CA PHE A 64 -14.29 3.61 -16.77
C PHE A 64 -13.82 2.81 -15.54
N SER A 65 -12.74 3.24 -14.89
CA SER A 65 -12.09 2.57 -13.77
C SER A 65 -11.37 3.59 -12.88
N GLY A 66 -11.00 3.19 -11.66
CA GLY A 66 -10.14 3.99 -10.78
C GLY A 66 -10.87 5.00 -9.90
N ILE A 67 -12.14 5.27 -10.20
CA ILE A 67 -13.00 6.18 -9.45
C ILE A 67 -13.89 5.38 -8.52
N LEU A 68 -13.93 5.77 -7.24
CA LEU A 68 -14.92 5.26 -6.29
C LEU A 68 -15.74 6.42 -5.75
N ALA A 69 -17.04 6.19 -5.59
CA ALA A 69 -17.96 7.19 -5.11
C ALA A 69 -18.72 6.70 -3.88
N ARG A 70 -18.94 7.61 -2.95
CA ARG A 70 -19.82 7.43 -1.81
C ARG A 70 -20.73 8.64 -1.68
N ARG A 71 -21.91 8.43 -1.10
CA ARG A 71 -22.82 9.52 -0.71
C ARG A 71 -23.13 9.38 0.76
N SER A 72 -23.27 10.49 1.47
CA SER A 72 -23.72 10.46 2.85
C SER A 72 -25.17 9.96 2.91
N ARG A 73 -25.56 9.37 4.03
CA ARG A 73 -26.91 8.83 4.24
C ARG A 73 -27.99 9.90 4.22
N ASP A 74 -27.66 11.11 4.64
CA ASP A 74 -28.54 12.28 4.59
C ASP A 74 -28.55 12.97 3.20
N GLY A 75 -27.77 12.45 2.25
CA GLY A 75 -27.70 12.93 0.87
C GLY A 75 -26.96 14.26 0.68
N LYS A 76 -26.37 14.83 1.74
CA LYS A 76 -25.72 16.16 1.67
C LYS A 76 -24.32 16.15 1.09
N PHE A 77 -23.59 15.05 1.22
CA PHE A 77 -22.17 14.96 0.85
C PHE A 77 -21.91 13.82 -0.12
N VAL A 78 -20.92 14.00 -0.98
CA VAL A 78 -20.40 12.99 -1.89
C VAL A 78 -18.88 12.92 -1.71
N GLU A 79 -18.34 11.72 -1.57
CA GLU A 79 -16.89 11.49 -1.62
C GLU A 79 -16.53 10.86 -2.97
N ILE A 80 -15.59 11.47 -3.69
CA ILE A 80 -15.08 10.97 -4.96
C ILE A 80 -13.60 10.67 -4.81
N HIS A 81 -13.23 9.39 -4.87
CA HIS A 81 -11.87 8.93 -4.67
C HIS A 81 -11.26 8.56 -6.01
N PHE A 82 -10.24 9.29 -6.42
CA PHE A 82 -9.44 8.96 -7.59
C PHE A 82 -8.26 8.14 -7.11
N ARG A 83 -8.19 6.87 -7.52
CA ARG A 83 -7.00 6.04 -7.32
C ARG A 83 -6.07 6.33 -8.47
N THR A 84 -4.90 6.91 -8.24
CA THR A 84 -3.90 7.18 -9.28
C THR A 84 -2.80 6.13 -9.26
N TYR A 85 -2.12 5.96 -10.40
CA TYR A 85 -0.92 5.13 -10.44
C TYR A 85 0.17 5.72 -9.55
N ALA A 86 0.85 4.83 -8.82
CA ALA A 86 1.99 5.12 -7.99
C ALA A 86 3.28 4.53 -8.62
N PRO A 87 4.42 5.21 -8.44
CA PRO A 87 5.72 4.67 -8.86
C PRO A 87 6.03 3.36 -8.13
N ALA A 88 6.73 2.45 -8.80
CA ALA A 88 7.17 1.21 -8.19
C ALA A 88 8.00 1.48 -6.92
N GLY A 89 7.82 0.65 -5.89
CA GLY A 89 8.48 0.85 -4.59
C GLY A 89 8.02 2.09 -3.82
N ARG A 90 7.08 2.89 -4.36
CA ARG A 90 6.59 4.16 -3.78
C ARG A 90 7.71 5.18 -3.53
N PHE A 91 8.70 5.21 -4.41
CA PHE A 91 9.71 6.27 -4.41
C PHE A 91 9.15 7.52 -5.06
N TYR A 92 9.08 8.61 -4.30
CA TYR A 92 8.58 9.90 -4.77
C TYR A 92 9.65 10.97 -4.66
N SER A 93 9.77 11.80 -5.69
CA SER A 93 10.52 13.06 -5.57
C SER A 93 9.66 14.13 -4.90
N THR A 94 10.30 15.10 -4.24
CA THR A 94 9.57 16.23 -3.66
C THR A 94 8.89 17.08 -4.73
N SER A 95 9.43 17.14 -5.97
CA SER A 95 8.78 17.82 -7.09
C SER A 95 7.49 17.11 -7.54
N TYR A 96 7.47 15.78 -7.57
CA TYR A 96 6.26 15.01 -7.84
C TYR A 96 5.19 15.26 -6.77
N LEU A 97 5.55 15.17 -5.49
CA LEU A 97 4.60 15.39 -4.39
C LEU A 97 4.03 16.82 -4.38
N ARG A 98 4.84 17.84 -4.72
CA ARG A 98 4.34 19.22 -4.86
C ARG A 98 3.26 19.34 -5.94
N LYS A 99 3.42 18.66 -7.08
CA LYS A 99 2.40 18.59 -8.14
C LYS A 99 1.12 17.89 -7.68
N VAL A 100 1.25 16.79 -6.94
CA VAL A 100 0.09 16.10 -6.32
C VAL A 100 -0.67 17.07 -5.40
N ILE A 101 0.04 17.80 -4.54
CA ILE A 101 -0.54 18.79 -3.63
C ILE A 101 -1.23 19.93 -4.39
N GLU A 102 -0.61 20.42 -5.47
CA GLU A 102 -1.20 21.46 -6.34
C GLU A 102 -2.58 21.04 -6.88
N VAL A 103 -2.65 19.84 -7.45
CA VAL A 103 -3.91 19.28 -7.97
C VAL A 103 -4.93 19.07 -6.85
N ALA A 104 -4.49 18.52 -5.70
CA ALA A 104 -5.37 18.27 -4.56
C ALA A 104 -5.98 19.56 -3.99
N LYS A 105 -5.23 20.67 -3.99
CA LYS A 105 -5.71 22.00 -3.56
C LYS A 105 -6.74 22.59 -4.51
N LYS A 106 -6.48 22.49 -5.82
CA LYS A 106 -7.29 23.16 -6.85
C LYS A 106 -8.58 22.40 -7.20
N TYR A 107 -8.49 21.07 -7.26
CA TYR A 107 -9.57 20.21 -7.75
C TYR A 107 -10.10 19.23 -6.70
N GLY A 108 -9.44 19.12 -5.55
CA GLY A 108 -9.83 18.19 -4.49
C GLY A 108 -10.20 18.83 -3.17
N ILE A 109 -10.41 17.96 -2.20
CA ILE A 109 -10.70 18.33 -0.81
C ILE A 109 -9.44 18.38 0.05
N GLU A 110 -8.24 18.33 -0.56
CA GLU A 110 -6.93 18.34 0.13
C GLU A 110 -6.67 17.12 1.03
N LEU A 111 -7.46 16.06 0.90
CA LEU A 111 -7.25 14.78 1.56
C LEU A 111 -6.57 13.78 0.61
N LEU A 112 -5.40 13.30 1.01
CA LEU A 112 -4.57 12.35 0.27
C LEU A 112 -4.34 11.08 1.08
N GLU A 113 -4.38 9.92 0.42
CA GLU A 113 -3.93 8.64 0.99
C GLU A 113 -2.70 8.17 0.23
N LEU A 114 -1.55 8.16 0.90
CA LEU A 114 -0.29 7.69 0.32
C LEU A 114 -0.14 6.18 0.56
N GLY A 115 -0.39 5.39 -0.49
CA GLY A 115 -0.12 3.97 -0.47
C GLY A 115 -1.29 3.14 0.07
N GLY A 116 -2.47 3.34 -0.51
CA GLY A 116 -3.64 2.53 -0.21
C GLY A 116 -3.39 1.04 -0.43
N ASN A 117 -4.29 0.21 0.10
CA ASN A 117 -4.05 -1.23 0.26
C ASN A 117 -3.70 -2.01 -1.04
N THR A 118 -4.01 -1.47 -2.21
CA THR A 118 -3.62 -2.10 -3.49
C THR A 118 -2.30 -1.58 -4.05
N GLY A 119 -1.84 -0.39 -3.62
CA GLY A 119 -0.67 0.27 -4.19
C GLY A 119 -0.92 1.77 -4.43
N ALA A 120 -2.17 2.13 -4.73
CA ALA A 120 -2.54 3.44 -5.26
C ALA A 120 -2.30 4.60 -4.29
N LEU A 121 -1.94 5.75 -4.87
CA LEU A 121 -2.16 7.05 -4.28
C LEU A 121 -3.64 7.40 -4.46
N VAL A 122 -4.35 7.77 -3.40
CA VAL A 122 -5.76 8.17 -3.49
C VAL A 122 -5.88 9.67 -3.30
N MET A 123 -6.48 10.33 -4.27
CA MET A 123 -6.80 11.75 -4.25
C MET A 123 -8.31 11.91 -4.11
N ASN A 124 -8.75 12.63 -3.07
CA ASN A 124 -10.18 12.89 -2.88
C ASN A 124 -10.56 14.17 -3.62
N MET A 125 -11.42 14.03 -4.62
CA MET A 125 -11.76 15.07 -5.58
C MET A 125 -13.12 15.70 -5.29
N ILE A 126 -13.28 16.95 -5.71
CA ILE A 126 -14.57 17.65 -5.72
C ILE A 126 -15.36 17.11 -6.93
N ALA A 127 -16.61 16.68 -6.71
CA ALA A 127 -17.40 16.01 -7.73
C ALA A 127 -17.60 16.87 -8.99
N GLU A 128 -17.87 18.16 -8.83
CA GLU A 128 -18.11 19.11 -9.92
C GLU A 128 -16.87 19.36 -10.77
N LYS A 129 -15.67 19.09 -10.22
CA LYS A 129 -14.37 19.29 -10.88
C LYS A 129 -13.75 17.99 -11.37
N ALA A 130 -14.47 16.88 -11.28
CA ALA A 130 -13.89 15.55 -11.49
C ALA A 130 -13.37 15.33 -12.92
N ASP A 131 -14.05 15.86 -13.94
CA ASP A 131 -13.56 15.81 -15.32
C ASP A 131 -12.23 16.58 -15.47
N GLU A 132 -12.18 17.84 -15.00
CA GLU A 132 -10.97 18.68 -15.03
C GLU A 132 -9.83 18.09 -14.17
N ALA A 133 -10.18 17.43 -13.08
CA ALA A 133 -9.23 16.78 -12.18
C ALA A 133 -8.44 15.68 -12.88
N VAL A 134 -9.08 14.86 -13.72
CA VAL A 134 -8.38 13.80 -14.47
C VAL A 134 -7.38 14.42 -15.45
N ASP A 135 -7.77 15.47 -16.17
CA ASP A 135 -6.89 16.16 -17.10
C ASP A 135 -5.71 16.83 -16.37
N ALA A 136 -5.96 17.41 -15.19
CA ALA A 136 -4.91 17.98 -14.34
C ALA A 136 -3.94 16.91 -13.82
N ILE A 137 -4.42 15.74 -13.42
CA ILE A 137 -3.56 14.61 -13.01
C ILE A 137 -2.64 14.20 -14.17
N ARG A 138 -3.18 14.11 -15.38
CA ARG A 138 -2.40 13.74 -16.58
C ARG A 138 -1.38 14.80 -16.97
N THR A 139 -1.78 16.06 -17.00
CA THR A 139 -0.96 17.16 -17.53
C THR A 139 0.03 17.75 -16.52
N ILE A 140 -0.34 17.83 -15.24
CA ILE A 140 0.49 18.45 -14.19
C ILE A 140 1.36 17.40 -13.50
N ILE A 141 0.75 16.31 -13.02
CA ILE A 141 1.46 15.26 -12.27
C ILE A 141 2.23 14.36 -13.23
N GLY A 142 1.64 14.03 -14.39
CA GLY A 142 2.22 13.10 -15.36
C GLY A 142 1.89 11.64 -15.04
N THR A 143 0.74 11.40 -14.42
CA THR A 143 0.21 10.05 -14.13
C THR A 143 -1.23 9.95 -14.61
N ASP A 144 -1.89 8.82 -14.37
CA ASP A 144 -3.29 8.62 -14.72
C ASP A 144 -4.06 7.99 -13.55
N VAL A 145 -5.38 7.97 -13.66
CA VAL A 145 -6.26 7.22 -12.76
C VAL A 145 -6.16 5.73 -13.07
N GLY A 146 -6.23 4.91 -12.03
CA GLY A 146 -5.89 3.49 -12.03
C GLY A 146 -7.09 2.55 -12.01
N GLY A 147 -6.91 1.37 -11.40
CA GLY A 147 -7.88 0.28 -11.46
C GLY A 147 -8.87 0.22 -10.28
N SER A 148 -10.17 0.22 -10.57
CA SER A 148 -11.26 -0.14 -9.64
C SER A 148 -12.31 -0.99 -10.34
N GLY A 149 -13.06 -1.81 -9.60
CA GLY A 149 -14.00 -2.78 -10.18
C GLY A 149 -13.32 -4.01 -10.77
N ASP A 150 -13.87 -4.51 -11.88
CA ASP A 150 -13.56 -5.82 -12.48
C ASP A 150 -12.52 -5.68 -13.59
N THR A 151 -11.34 -5.27 -13.16
CA THR A 151 -10.16 -5.01 -13.98
C THR A 151 -8.89 -5.35 -13.20
N PHE A 152 -7.73 -5.18 -13.84
CA PHE A 152 -6.46 -5.03 -13.16
C PHE A 152 -6.54 -3.87 -12.15
N ARG A 153 -6.20 -4.16 -10.91
CA ARG A 153 -6.04 -3.15 -9.86
C ARG A 153 -4.65 -2.53 -9.96
N GLU A 154 -4.45 -1.48 -9.18
CA GLU A 154 -3.12 -0.93 -9.03
C GLU A 154 -2.14 -1.97 -8.47
N PHE A 155 -0.90 -1.91 -8.95
CA PHE A 155 0.17 -2.83 -8.61
C PHE A 155 1.02 -2.31 -7.45
N TYR A 156 1.77 -3.22 -6.83
CA TYR A 156 2.77 -2.83 -5.82
C TYR A 156 3.98 -3.76 -5.85
N ALA A 157 5.16 -3.15 -5.83
CA ALA A 157 6.45 -3.80 -5.67
C ALA A 157 7.05 -3.41 -4.32
N CYS A 158 7.71 -4.35 -3.63
CA CYS A 158 8.60 -3.98 -2.54
C CYS A 158 9.77 -3.12 -3.08
N PRO A 159 10.52 -2.41 -2.21
CA PRO A 159 11.65 -1.57 -2.62
C PRO A 159 12.69 -2.28 -3.49
N GLY A 160 12.79 -3.61 -3.38
CA GLY A 160 13.65 -4.42 -4.25
C GLY A 160 15.11 -4.00 -4.17
N PRO A 161 15.86 -4.07 -5.29
CA PRO A 161 17.29 -3.80 -5.30
C PRO A 161 17.64 -2.33 -5.03
N ALA A 162 16.66 -1.42 -5.01
CA ALA A 162 16.93 -0.02 -4.68
C ALA A 162 17.37 0.17 -3.22
N LEU A 163 16.91 -0.70 -2.31
CA LEU A 163 17.20 -0.60 -0.87
C LEU A 163 17.50 -1.93 -0.16
N CYS A 164 17.30 -3.07 -0.82
CA CYS A 164 17.37 -4.38 -0.17
C CYS A 164 18.39 -5.29 -0.87
N GLU A 165 19.39 -5.70 -0.11
CA GLU A 165 20.43 -6.68 -0.44
C GLU A 165 19.87 -8.09 -0.69
N PHE A 166 18.67 -8.39 -0.17
CA PHE A 166 18.01 -9.68 -0.38
C PHE A 166 17.19 -9.75 -1.67
N ALA A 167 17.14 -8.68 -2.46
CA ALA A 167 16.37 -8.68 -3.70
C ALA A 167 17.01 -9.60 -4.74
N LEU A 168 16.27 -10.63 -5.17
CA LEU A 168 16.74 -11.65 -6.12
C LEU A 168 16.39 -11.32 -7.57
N TYR A 169 15.62 -10.25 -7.78
CA TYR A 169 15.36 -9.63 -9.08
C TYR A 169 14.95 -8.17 -8.90
N ASP A 170 14.97 -7.41 -9.99
CA ASP A 170 14.50 -6.03 -9.99
C ASP A 170 12.96 -5.97 -9.98
N THR A 171 12.39 -5.90 -8.76
CA THR A 171 10.94 -5.79 -8.55
C THR A 171 10.36 -4.50 -9.10
N LEU A 172 11.14 -3.42 -9.12
CA LEU A 172 10.70 -2.11 -9.58
C LEU A 172 10.53 -2.13 -11.08
N HIS A 173 11.57 -2.59 -11.79
CA HIS A 173 11.54 -2.76 -13.24
C HIS A 173 10.47 -3.78 -13.67
N ALA A 174 10.33 -4.90 -12.96
CA ALA A 174 9.31 -5.91 -13.27
C ALA A 174 7.88 -5.33 -13.18
N MET A 175 7.58 -4.54 -12.15
CA MET A 175 6.29 -3.88 -12.02
C MET A 175 6.00 -2.91 -13.17
N ASP A 176 7.00 -2.09 -13.55
CA ASP A 176 6.84 -1.14 -14.65
C ASP A 176 6.75 -1.83 -16.02
N TYR A 177 7.49 -2.93 -16.22
CA TYR A 177 7.37 -3.78 -17.41
C TYR A 177 5.96 -4.36 -17.56
N VAL A 178 5.40 -4.94 -16.49
CA VAL A 178 4.03 -5.48 -16.53
C VAL A 178 3.02 -4.36 -16.76
N ARG A 179 3.16 -3.22 -16.07
CA ARG A 179 2.23 -2.07 -16.21
C ARG A 179 2.24 -1.48 -17.62
N SER A 180 3.41 -1.34 -18.24
CA SER A 180 3.57 -0.75 -19.56
C SER A 180 3.20 -1.70 -20.70
N HIS A 181 2.97 -2.98 -20.42
CA HIS A 181 2.56 -3.93 -21.43
C HIS A 181 1.21 -3.52 -22.06
N PRO A 182 1.10 -3.39 -23.40
CA PRO A 182 -0.09 -2.80 -24.05
C PRO A 182 -1.41 -3.47 -23.69
N ALA A 183 -1.42 -4.80 -23.50
CA ALA A 183 -2.62 -5.52 -23.08
C ALA A 183 -3.03 -5.16 -21.65
N ILE A 184 -2.06 -5.03 -20.72
CA ILE A 184 -2.34 -4.62 -19.34
C ILE A 184 -2.87 -3.19 -19.32
N TYR A 185 -2.18 -2.27 -20.01
CA TYR A 185 -2.57 -0.86 -20.06
C TYR A 185 -3.96 -0.65 -20.65
N ARG A 186 -4.30 -1.35 -21.74
CA ARG A 186 -5.63 -1.33 -22.34
C ARG A 186 -6.73 -1.70 -21.34
N TYR A 187 -6.49 -2.73 -20.53
CA TYR A 187 -7.53 -3.23 -19.63
C TYR A 187 -7.59 -2.51 -18.28
N LEU A 188 -6.50 -1.91 -17.78
CA LEU A 188 -6.48 -1.19 -16.50
C LEU A 188 -7.60 -0.15 -16.35
N ASN A 189 -7.92 0.52 -17.46
CA ASN A 189 -8.95 1.56 -17.52
C ASN A 189 -10.33 1.06 -17.99
N THR A 190 -10.54 -0.26 -18.14
CA THR A 190 -11.81 -0.86 -18.58
C THR A 190 -12.21 -2.05 -17.70
N GLN A 191 -13.48 -2.13 -17.28
CA GLN A 191 -13.99 -3.22 -16.44
C GLN A 191 -14.52 -4.38 -17.31
N MET A 192 -13.60 -5.11 -17.95
CA MET A 192 -13.94 -6.17 -18.93
C MET A 192 -13.70 -7.60 -18.41
N PHE A 193 -13.24 -7.77 -17.18
CA PHE A 193 -13.00 -9.10 -16.61
C PHE A 193 -14.19 -9.58 -15.78
N PRO A 194 -14.30 -10.91 -15.53
CA PRO A 194 -15.33 -11.44 -14.63
C PRO A 194 -15.21 -10.91 -13.20
N TYR A 195 -13.99 -10.60 -12.75
CA TYR A 195 -13.74 -9.97 -11.46
C TYR A 195 -12.37 -9.27 -11.42
N LYS A 196 -12.04 -8.66 -10.26
CA LYS A 196 -10.77 -7.96 -10.05
C LYS A 196 -9.56 -8.88 -10.18
N ILE A 197 -8.46 -8.35 -10.73
CA ILE A 197 -7.15 -9.02 -10.78
C ILE A 197 -6.08 -8.10 -10.18
N LYS A 198 -5.14 -8.65 -9.40
CA LYS A 198 -4.07 -7.92 -8.74
C LYS A 198 -2.72 -8.58 -8.99
N PHE A 199 -1.71 -7.74 -9.21
CA PHE A 199 -0.30 -8.14 -9.29
C PHE A 199 0.47 -7.54 -8.13
N LYS A 200 1.39 -8.32 -7.55
CA LYS A 200 2.36 -7.84 -6.58
C LYS A 200 3.71 -8.51 -6.74
N PHE A 201 4.77 -7.74 -6.45
CA PHE A 201 6.15 -8.09 -6.75
C PHE A 201 7.00 -8.01 -5.47
N SER A 202 7.45 -9.16 -4.98
CA SER A 202 8.35 -9.28 -3.82
C SER A 202 9.69 -9.85 -4.23
N GLY A 203 10.77 -9.19 -3.87
CA GLY A 203 12.12 -9.53 -4.33
C GLY A 203 12.68 -10.81 -3.73
N CYS A 204 12.11 -11.29 -2.62
CA CYS A 204 12.53 -12.51 -1.92
C CYS A 204 11.37 -13.14 -1.15
N PRO A 205 11.57 -14.35 -0.57
CA PRO A 205 10.54 -15.06 0.18
C PRO A 205 10.01 -14.38 1.45
N MET A 206 10.65 -13.30 1.94
CA MET A 206 10.08 -12.50 3.04
C MET A 206 8.76 -11.80 2.65
N ASP A 207 8.49 -11.69 1.34
CA ASP A 207 7.24 -11.18 0.80
C ASP A 207 6.81 -9.81 1.37
N CYS A 208 7.72 -8.83 1.43
CA CYS A 208 7.43 -7.49 1.96
C CYS A 208 6.34 -6.75 1.17
N ALA A 209 6.02 -7.16 -0.07
CA ALA A 209 4.88 -6.63 -0.81
C ALA A 209 3.54 -7.22 -0.36
N MET A 210 3.55 -8.28 0.46
CA MET A 210 2.40 -9.12 0.79
C MET A 210 1.71 -9.62 -0.49
N ALA A 211 2.50 -10.15 -1.41
CA ALA A 211 2.04 -10.65 -2.70
C ALA A 211 1.20 -11.91 -2.51
N ASN A 212 1.68 -12.87 -1.72
CA ASN A 212 1.02 -14.17 -1.53
C ASN A 212 -0.39 -14.03 -0.94
N SER A 213 -0.61 -13.07 -0.04
CA SER A 213 -1.91 -12.89 0.64
C SER A 213 -2.84 -11.88 -0.02
N ARG A 214 -2.36 -11.05 -0.95
CA ARG A 214 -3.12 -9.88 -1.43
C ARG A 214 -3.10 -9.68 -2.95
N ALA A 215 -2.53 -10.61 -3.71
CA ALA A 215 -2.53 -10.60 -5.17
C ALA A 215 -3.07 -11.91 -5.75
N ASP A 216 -3.61 -11.82 -6.96
CA ASP A 216 -4.01 -12.98 -7.76
C ASP A 216 -2.77 -13.53 -8.51
N PHE A 217 -1.86 -12.64 -8.89
CA PHE A 217 -0.54 -12.95 -9.42
C PHE A 217 0.54 -12.43 -8.47
N ALA A 218 1.13 -13.36 -7.72
CA ALA A 218 2.24 -13.08 -6.81
C ALA A 218 3.58 -13.45 -7.47
N LEU A 219 4.43 -12.45 -7.70
CA LEU A 219 5.78 -12.65 -8.22
C LEU A 219 6.76 -12.54 -7.06
N ILE A 220 7.24 -13.68 -6.58
CA ILE A 220 8.12 -13.76 -5.42
C ILE A 220 9.47 -14.34 -5.85
N GLY A 221 10.53 -13.56 -5.64
CA GLY A 221 11.89 -13.94 -6.00
C GLY A 221 12.38 -15.12 -5.17
N THR A 222 13.18 -15.99 -5.79
CA THR A 222 13.77 -17.16 -5.14
C THR A 222 15.09 -17.53 -5.83
N TRP A 223 15.85 -18.44 -5.22
CA TRP A 223 17.13 -18.93 -5.76
C TRP A 223 17.10 -20.46 -5.92
N VAL A 224 18.09 -21.00 -6.63
CA VAL A 224 18.27 -22.44 -6.80
C VAL A 224 19.49 -22.89 -5.98
N GLY A 225 19.37 -24.02 -5.29
CA GLY A 225 20.45 -24.59 -4.49
C GLY A 225 20.57 -23.99 -3.09
N ALA A 226 21.76 -24.16 -2.50
CA ALA A 226 22.10 -23.61 -1.18
C ALA A 226 22.49 -22.14 -1.30
N PRO A 227 22.12 -21.27 -0.33
CA PRO A 227 22.67 -19.93 -0.26
C PRO A 227 24.18 -19.98 0.02
N GLU A 228 24.89 -18.98 -0.48
CA GLU A 228 26.32 -18.82 -0.26
C GLU A 228 26.63 -18.44 1.18
N VAL A 229 27.76 -18.93 1.70
CA VAL A 229 28.23 -18.64 3.06
C VAL A 229 29.65 -18.13 2.99
N ASP A 230 29.88 -16.90 3.41
CA ASP A 230 31.23 -16.41 3.71
C ASP A 230 31.70 -17.03 5.04
N GLN A 231 32.42 -18.14 4.93
CA GLN A 231 32.95 -18.86 6.10
C GLN A 231 33.92 -18.01 6.92
N GLY A 232 34.66 -17.09 6.29
CA GLY A 232 35.62 -16.22 6.98
C GLY A 232 34.89 -15.21 7.86
N LEU A 233 33.89 -14.54 7.31
CA LEU A 233 33.03 -13.63 8.06
C LEU A 233 32.26 -14.35 9.15
N LEU A 234 31.66 -15.51 8.84
CA LEU A 234 30.89 -16.29 9.81
C LEU A 234 31.76 -16.70 11.02
N ARG A 235 32.97 -17.24 10.79
CA ARG A 235 33.90 -17.58 11.88
C ARG A 235 34.19 -16.39 12.79
N LYS A 236 34.46 -15.23 12.19
CA LYS A 236 34.69 -13.99 12.96
C LYS A 236 33.47 -13.62 13.80
N MET A 237 32.26 -13.72 13.25
CA MET A 237 31.03 -13.41 14.00
C MET A 237 30.77 -14.39 15.15
N VAL A 238 31.13 -15.67 14.97
CA VAL A 238 31.04 -16.69 16.02
C VAL A 238 32.06 -16.41 17.14
N GLU A 239 33.31 -16.07 16.79
CA GLU A 239 34.37 -15.74 17.75
C GLU A 239 34.05 -14.45 18.53
N GLU A 240 33.41 -13.47 17.89
CA GLU A 240 32.90 -12.25 18.53
C GLU A 240 31.62 -12.49 19.37
N GLY A 241 31.06 -13.70 19.35
CA GLY A 241 29.84 -14.04 20.08
C GLY A 241 28.56 -13.42 19.51
N LYS A 242 28.59 -12.91 18.27
CA LYS A 242 27.43 -12.31 17.59
C LYS A 242 26.45 -13.36 17.06
N ILE A 243 26.96 -14.54 16.71
CA ILE A 243 26.17 -15.66 16.17
C ILE A 243 26.52 -16.92 16.97
N ASN A 244 25.49 -17.65 17.39
CA ASN A 244 25.63 -19.00 17.91
C ASN A 244 25.32 -20.02 16.80
N PRO A 245 26.30 -20.81 16.33
CA PRO A 245 26.08 -21.79 15.27
C PRO A 245 25.01 -22.83 15.58
N LYS A 246 24.85 -23.21 16.85
CA LYS A 246 23.85 -24.20 17.28
C LYS A 246 22.44 -23.65 17.15
N GLU A 247 22.22 -22.41 17.58
CA GLU A 247 20.94 -21.71 17.40
C GLU A 247 20.61 -21.54 15.91
N LEU A 248 21.60 -21.22 15.08
CA LEU A 248 21.41 -21.11 13.64
C LEU A 248 20.96 -22.43 13.01
N VAL A 249 21.60 -23.56 13.39
CA VAL A 249 21.20 -24.91 12.96
C VAL A 249 19.79 -25.24 13.42
N GLU A 250 19.47 -25.00 14.70
CA GLU A 250 18.16 -25.29 15.30
C GLU A 250 17.03 -24.44 14.71
N SER A 251 17.32 -23.21 14.29
CA SER A 251 16.35 -22.29 13.67
C SER A 251 15.93 -22.71 12.25
N CYS A 252 16.65 -23.64 11.63
CA CYS A 252 16.38 -24.07 10.25
C CYS A 252 15.15 -25.01 10.21
N PRO A 253 14.03 -24.59 9.58
CA PRO A 253 12.78 -25.36 9.62
C PRO A 253 12.89 -26.73 8.93
N SER A 254 13.79 -26.88 7.96
CA SER A 254 14.01 -28.14 7.24
C SER A 254 15.26 -28.91 7.67
N LYS A 255 15.96 -28.44 8.70
CA LYS A 255 17.23 -29.04 9.16
C LYS A 255 18.24 -29.21 8.01
N ALA A 256 18.26 -28.24 7.10
CA ALA A 256 19.18 -28.21 5.96
C ALA A 256 20.58 -27.72 6.33
N ILE A 257 20.72 -27.07 7.49
CA ILE A 257 21.96 -26.46 7.97
C ILE A 257 22.67 -27.43 8.93
N ALA A 258 23.98 -27.58 8.76
CA ALA A 258 24.86 -28.32 9.67
C ALA A 258 26.08 -27.48 10.01
N TRP A 259 26.58 -27.61 11.24
CA TRP A 259 27.81 -26.96 11.69
C TRP A 259 28.91 -28.01 11.87
N ASP A 260 30.06 -27.79 11.23
CA ASP A 260 31.27 -28.60 11.37
C ASP A 260 32.16 -27.96 12.46
N GLU A 261 32.15 -28.53 13.66
CA GLU A 261 32.90 -28.00 14.83
C GLU A 261 34.42 -28.03 14.61
N GLU A 262 34.94 -29.00 13.86
CA GLU A 262 36.38 -29.15 13.63
C GLU A 262 36.89 -28.06 12.67
N ARG A 263 36.13 -27.81 11.59
CA ARG A 263 36.49 -26.80 10.58
C ARG A 263 35.98 -25.41 10.92
N LYS A 264 35.07 -25.30 11.90
CA LYS A 264 34.29 -24.10 12.19
C LYS A 264 33.59 -23.59 10.92
N GLU A 265 32.88 -24.46 10.21
CA GLU A 265 32.21 -24.15 8.94
C GLU A 265 30.73 -24.53 8.94
N LEU A 266 29.91 -23.73 8.28
CA LEU A 266 28.49 -24.01 8.07
C LEU A 266 28.28 -24.68 6.72
N ARG A 267 27.56 -25.80 6.68
CA ARG A 267 27.15 -26.47 5.44
C ARG A 267 25.65 -26.42 5.29
N ILE A 268 25.17 -26.13 4.08
CA ILE A 268 23.75 -26.05 3.78
C ILE A 268 23.42 -27.03 2.66
N ASP A 269 22.55 -27.99 2.94
CA ASP A 269 22.00 -28.92 1.96
C ASP A 269 20.94 -28.20 1.12
N GLY A 270 21.34 -27.74 -0.08
CA GLY A 270 20.48 -27.02 -1.01
C GLY A 270 19.25 -27.81 -1.45
N SER A 271 19.30 -29.15 -1.40
CA SER A 271 18.16 -30.01 -1.74
C SER A 271 17.07 -30.02 -0.66
N LYS A 272 17.44 -29.74 0.59
CA LYS A 272 16.52 -29.64 1.74
C LYS A 272 16.12 -28.20 2.07
N CYS A 273 16.82 -27.21 1.53
CA CYS A 273 16.58 -25.80 1.86
C CYS A 273 15.20 -25.31 1.37
N LEU A 274 14.34 -24.91 2.31
CA LEU A 274 13.02 -24.33 2.05
C LEU A 274 13.05 -22.84 1.68
N LYS A 275 14.22 -22.20 1.70
CA LYS A 275 14.39 -20.79 1.32
C LYS A 275 13.56 -19.86 2.22
N ALA A 276 13.50 -20.20 3.50
CA ALA A 276 12.69 -19.50 4.51
C ALA A 276 13.28 -18.16 4.96
N MET A 277 14.45 -17.77 4.45
CA MET A 277 15.20 -16.55 4.81
C MET A 277 15.76 -16.49 6.23
N ASN A 278 15.32 -17.31 7.19
CA ASN A 278 15.75 -17.22 8.60
C ASN A 278 17.27 -17.14 8.86
N CYS A 279 18.09 -17.82 8.06
CA CYS A 279 19.54 -17.88 8.26
C CYS A 279 20.32 -16.81 7.50
N ILE A 280 19.66 -16.06 6.62
CA ILE A 280 20.19 -14.94 5.86
C ILE A 280 19.85 -13.67 6.62
#